data_AF-R6DU89-F1
#
_entry.id   AF-R6DU89-F1
#
_cell.length_a   1.000
_cell.length_b   1.000
_cell.length_c   1.000
_cell.angle_alpha   90.00
_cell.angle_beta   90.00
_cell.angle_gamma   90.00
#
_symmetry.space_group_name_H-M   'P 1'
#
loop_
_entity.id
_entity.type
_entity.pdbx_description
1 polymer ?
#
loop_
_entity_poly.entity_id
_entity_poly.type
_entity_poly.pdbx_seq_one_letter_code
_entity_poly.pdbx_strand_id
1 'polypeptide(L)'
;MKTFKKIVAVIMIIVTLFCSFAFVVSAEDANATDENEYVATVYVCQKARLHYMSGHTWLYFVNLTNHDLQVGLYTLPKGQGVSVGTYGYSIRGGRGLYYNVEGYRYNHPKTDDFVCLKKSLTQKQLDTMSSKITRSGVWSYLLNCSFSAFTTWDVVFGKFLPYLIFPLLARLCILMYPQHEKGFYLYSPKSDQIFKQVGFGKNAYLIPADPKV
;
A
#
# COMPACT_ATOMS: atom_id res chain seq x y z
N MET A 1 7.56 24.04 -30.88
CA MET A 1 8.46 24.43 -29.76
C MET A 1 7.78 25.31 -28.68
N LYS A 2 7.07 26.39 -29.03
CA LYS A 2 6.38 27.27 -28.04
C LYS A 2 5.31 26.55 -27.21
N THR A 3 4.53 25.65 -27.83
CA THR A 3 3.45 24.89 -27.16
C THR A 3 4.00 23.84 -26.18
N PHE A 4 5.08 23.16 -26.55
CA PHE A 4 5.77 22.20 -25.68
C PHE A 4 6.35 22.87 -24.42
N LYS A 5 7.01 24.02 -24.58
CA LYS A 5 7.52 24.81 -23.43
C LYS A 5 6.40 25.28 -22.49
N LYS A 6 5.23 25.63 -23.03
CA LYS A 6 4.04 26.00 -22.23
C LYS A 6 3.48 24.79 -21.46
N ILE A 7 3.41 23.62 -22.09
CA ILE A 7 2.96 22.39 -21.42
C ILE A 7 3.93 22.02 -20.29
N VAL A 8 5.24 22.07 -20.55
CA VAL A 8 6.27 21.82 -19.51
C VAL A 8 6.19 22.85 -18.38
N ALA A 9 5.97 24.13 -18.69
CA ALA A 9 5.81 25.17 -17.68
C ALA A 9 4.55 24.95 -16.81
N VAL A 10 3.42 24.57 -17.42
CA VAL A 10 2.19 24.25 -16.67
C VAL A 10 2.39 23.01 -15.80
N ILE A 11 3.06 21.97 -16.30
CA ILE A 11 3.40 20.79 -15.50
C ILE A 11 4.31 21.17 -14.34
N MET A 12 5.34 22.00 -14.56
CA MET A 12 6.26 22.45 -13.51
C MET A 12 5.54 23.31 -12.46
N ILE A 13 4.59 24.17 -12.85
CA ILE A 13 3.75 24.96 -11.95
C ILE A 13 2.83 24.08 -11.11
N ILE A 14 2.21 23.07 -11.73
CA ILE A 14 1.40 22.07 -11.01
C ILE A 14 2.30 21.32 -10.03
N VAL A 15 3.46 20.83 -10.46
CA VAL A 15 4.41 20.12 -9.58
C VAL A 15 4.89 21.01 -8.43
N THR A 16 5.20 22.29 -8.66
CA THR A 16 5.62 23.21 -7.59
C THR A 16 4.49 23.56 -6.63
N LEU A 17 3.27 23.81 -7.13
CA LEU A 17 2.09 24.00 -6.28
C LEU A 17 1.80 22.75 -5.42
N PHE A 18 1.94 21.55 -5.98
CA PHE A 18 1.76 20.30 -5.24
C PHE A 18 2.90 20.01 -4.26
N CYS A 19 4.15 20.36 -4.57
CA CYS A 19 5.28 20.29 -3.62
C CYS A 19 5.11 21.27 -2.45
N SER A 20 4.45 22.41 -2.67
CA SER A 20 4.20 23.42 -1.63
C SER A 20 3.27 22.92 -0.53
N PHE A 21 2.37 21.96 -0.83
CA PHE A 21 1.51 21.31 0.16
C PHE A 21 2.20 20.17 0.92
N ALA A 22 3.33 19.64 0.42
CA ALA A 22 4.03 18.52 1.05
C ALA A 22 4.86 18.93 2.28
N PHE A 23 5.11 20.22 2.50
CA PHE A 23 5.94 20.71 3.62
C PHE A 23 5.15 21.19 4.85
N VAL A 24 3.82 21.15 4.83
CA VAL A 24 2.98 21.62 5.97
C VAL A 24 2.48 20.47 6.87
N VAL A 25 2.66 19.20 6.48
CA VAL A 25 2.27 18.04 7.32
C VAL A 25 3.50 17.40 7.96
N SER A 26 4.39 18.22 8.55
CA SER A 26 5.47 17.73 9.42
C SER A 26 5.47 18.45 10.77
N ALA A 27 4.29 18.81 11.25
CA ALA A 27 4.11 19.37 12.58
C ALA A 27 2.70 19.09 13.10
N GLU A 28 2.33 17.82 13.24
CA GLU A 28 1.29 17.45 14.20
C GLU A 28 1.42 15.97 14.62
N ASP A 29 2.41 15.68 15.48
CA ASP A 29 2.26 14.66 16.51
C ASP A 29 1.57 15.30 17.74
N ALA A 30 0.47 16.05 17.52
CA ALA A 30 -0.28 16.65 18.63
C ALA A 30 -1.45 15.74 19.00
N ASN A 31 -1.42 15.29 20.27
CA ASN A 31 -2.37 14.42 20.96
C ASN A 31 -2.27 12.90 20.72
N ALA A 32 -1.10 12.33 21.00
CA ALA A 32 -1.04 10.96 21.53
C ALA A 32 -0.76 10.99 23.04
N THR A 33 -1.68 11.58 23.81
CA THR A 33 -1.76 11.35 25.26
C THR A 33 -2.67 10.16 25.51
N ASP A 34 -2.02 9.02 25.79
CA ASP A 34 -2.46 7.80 26.47
C ASP A 34 -3.73 7.02 26.01
N GLU A 35 -3.60 5.68 26.07
CA GLU A 35 -4.65 4.64 25.96
C GLU A 35 -5.14 4.15 24.57
N ASN A 36 -4.25 3.80 23.63
CA ASN A 36 -4.60 2.73 22.68
C ASN A 36 -3.41 1.82 22.42
N GLU A 37 -3.50 0.58 22.88
CA GLU A 37 -2.56 -0.49 22.54
C GLU A 37 -2.46 -0.61 21.01
N TYR A 38 -1.24 -0.54 20.48
CA TYR A 38 -1.02 -0.78 19.06
C TYR A 38 -1.19 -2.27 18.77
N VAL A 39 -2.19 -2.59 17.96
CA VAL A 39 -2.52 -3.98 17.62
C VAL A 39 -1.77 -4.48 16.39
N ALA A 40 -1.37 -3.57 15.50
CA ALA A 40 -0.69 -3.93 14.26
C ALA A 40 0.35 -2.90 13.84
N THR A 41 1.34 -3.33 13.07
CA THR A 41 2.17 -2.44 12.26
C THR A 41 1.68 -2.51 10.82
N VAL A 42 1.53 -1.37 10.16
CA VAL A 42 1.26 -1.28 8.71
C VAL A 42 2.42 -0.64 8.00
N TYR A 43 2.71 -1.17 6.83
CA TYR A 43 3.70 -0.70 5.89
C TYR A 43 3.00 -0.32 4.60
N VAL A 44 3.37 0.80 4.00
CA VAL A 44 3.15 1.02 2.58
C VAL A 44 4.46 0.79 1.85
N CYS A 45 4.45 -0.15 0.91
CA CYS A 45 5.63 -0.66 0.24
C CYS A 45 5.56 -0.36 -1.25
N GLN A 46 6.73 -0.13 -1.85
CA GLN A 46 6.89 0.08 -3.28
C GLN A 46 8.08 -0.72 -3.79
N LYS A 47 7.85 -1.53 -4.83
CA LYS A 47 8.88 -2.24 -5.59
C LYS A 47 9.10 -1.57 -6.93
N ALA A 48 10.35 -1.22 -7.22
CA ALA A 48 10.74 -0.72 -8.53
C ALA A 48 10.78 -1.85 -9.57
N ARG A 49 10.44 -1.52 -10.82
CA ARG A 49 10.77 -2.33 -12.00
C ARG A 49 11.67 -1.50 -12.92
N LEU A 50 12.45 -2.18 -13.77
CA LEU A 50 13.52 -1.62 -14.61
C LEU A 50 13.08 -0.47 -15.56
N HIS A 51 11.78 -0.22 -15.72
CA HIS A 51 11.24 0.89 -16.49
C HIS A 51 10.54 1.90 -15.59
N TYR A 52 10.92 3.18 -15.71
CA TYR A 52 10.54 4.32 -14.85
C TYR A 52 9.02 4.58 -14.68
N MET A 53 8.16 3.92 -15.44
CA MET A 53 6.69 4.00 -15.33
C MET A 53 6.05 2.71 -14.78
N SER A 54 6.86 1.73 -14.38
CA SER A 54 6.44 0.40 -13.96
C SER A 54 6.94 0.12 -12.54
N GLY A 55 6.07 -0.43 -11.71
CA GLY A 55 6.35 -0.75 -10.32
C GLY A 55 5.11 -1.35 -9.68
N HIS A 56 5.24 -1.72 -8.42
CA HIS A 56 4.12 -2.26 -7.64
C HIS A 56 4.10 -1.63 -6.28
N THR A 57 2.93 -1.17 -5.85
CA THR A 57 2.71 -0.55 -4.54
C THR A 57 1.67 -1.36 -3.79
N TRP A 58 1.91 -1.69 -2.53
CA TRP A 58 1.01 -2.49 -1.71
C TRP A 58 1.07 -2.07 -0.25
N LEU A 59 0.13 -2.56 0.54
CA LEU A 59 0.17 -2.49 2.00
C LEU A 59 0.63 -3.82 2.57
N TYR A 60 1.38 -3.78 3.67
CA TYR A 60 1.77 -4.97 4.42
C TYR A 60 1.47 -4.75 5.89
N PHE A 61 0.76 -5.69 6.51
CA PHE A 61 0.35 -5.61 7.91
C PHE A 61 1.07 -6.70 8.70
N VAL A 62 1.42 -6.40 9.94
CA VAL A 62 1.98 -7.35 10.91
C VAL A 62 1.15 -7.29 12.18
N ASN A 63 0.67 -8.44 12.66
CA ASN A 63 -0.11 -8.56 13.88
C ASN A 63 0.82 -8.55 15.10
N LEU A 64 0.64 -7.58 16.00
CA LEU A 64 1.42 -7.42 17.23
C LEU A 64 0.75 -8.07 18.45
N THR A 65 -0.49 -8.54 18.31
CA THR A 65 -1.29 -9.09 19.40
C THR A 65 -1.12 -10.61 19.53
N ASN A 66 -1.73 -11.17 20.58
CA ASN A 66 -1.80 -12.61 20.86
C ASN A 66 -3.07 -13.29 20.29
N HIS A 67 -3.91 -12.56 19.55
CA HIS A 67 -5.14 -13.06 18.94
C HIS A 67 -5.16 -12.70 17.44
N ASP A 68 -6.18 -13.19 16.73
CA ASP A 68 -6.31 -12.95 15.29
C ASP A 68 -6.90 -11.56 15.02
N LEU A 69 -6.39 -10.88 14.00
CA LEU A 69 -6.88 -9.56 13.57
C LEU A 69 -7.55 -9.63 12.21
N GLN A 70 -8.50 -8.74 11.96
CA GLN A 70 -9.16 -8.64 10.66
C GLN A 70 -8.48 -7.56 9.79
N VAL A 71 -7.86 -7.98 8.68
CA VAL A 71 -7.28 -7.09 7.67
C VAL A 71 -8.09 -7.19 6.38
N GLY A 72 -8.97 -6.22 6.13
CA GLY A 72 -9.96 -6.33 5.07
C GLY A 72 -10.83 -7.56 5.27
N LEU A 73 -10.72 -8.54 4.38
CA LEU A 73 -11.39 -9.85 4.51
C LEU A 73 -10.50 -10.97 5.05
N TYR A 74 -9.22 -10.70 5.26
CA TYR A 74 -8.27 -11.72 5.72
C TYR A 74 -8.18 -11.75 7.24
N THR A 75 -8.39 -12.92 7.82
CA THR A 75 -8.10 -13.20 9.22
C THR A 75 -6.59 -13.40 9.38
N LEU A 76 -5.91 -12.39 9.94
CA LEU A 76 -4.47 -12.35 10.15
C LEU A 76 -4.10 -13.01 11.49
N PRO A 77 -3.43 -14.17 11.48
CA PRO A 77 -3.08 -14.85 12.71
C PRO A 77 -2.06 -14.07 13.56
N LYS A 78 -2.03 -14.35 14.86
CA LYS A 78 -1.05 -13.76 15.80
C LYS A 78 0.40 -13.90 15.30
N GLY A 79 1.16 -12.80 15.39
CA GLY A 79 2.59 -12.76 15.01
C GLY A 79 2.89 -12.97 13.52
N GLN A 80 1.88 -13.04 12.65
CA GLN A 80 2.06 -13.16 11.21
C GLN A 80 1.92 -11.81 10.50
N GLY A 81 2.18 -11.80 9.19
CA GLY A 81 1.90 -10.67 8.33
C GLY A 81 1.07 -11.03 7.10
N VAL A 82 0.43 -10.03 6.50
CA VAL A 82 -0.33 -10.16 5.26
C VAL A 82 -0.04 -8.98 4.34
N SER A 83 0.26 -9.27 3.08
CA SER A 83 0.34 -8.24 2.05
C SER A 83 -1.01 -8.05 1.37
N VAL A 84 -1.36 -6.81 1.04
CA VAL A 84 -2.61 -6.44 0.38
C VAL A 84 -2.30 -5.48 -0.77
N GLY A 85 -2.56 -5.91 -1.99
CA GLY A 85 -2.25 -5.12 -3.17
C GLY A 85 -3.20 -5.40 -4.33
N THR A 86 -3.41 -4.40 -5.17
CA THR A 86 -4.23 -4.58 -6.39
C THR A 86 -3.35 -4.88 -7.59
N TYR A 87 -3.75 -5.88 -8.36
CA TYR A 87 -3.06 -6.31 -9.56
C TYR A 87 -3.90 -6.01 -10.81
N GLY A 88 -3.19 -5.67 -11.87
CA GLY A 88 -3.75 -5.50 -13.21
C GLY A 88 -3.60 -6.77 -14.04
N TYR A 89 -2.66 -6.74 -14.99
CA TYR A 89 -2.37 -7.85 -15.91
C TYR A 89 -1.16 -8.70 -15.49
N SER A 90 -0.52 -8.37 -14.37
CA SER A 90 0.72 -9.01 -13.92
C SER A 90 0.48 -10.24 -13.03
N ILE A 91 -0.72 -10.82 -13.07
CA ILE A 91 -1.13 -12.02 -12.33
C ILE A 91 -2.18 -12.80 -13.13
N ARG A 92 -2.11 -14.14 -13.10
CA ARG A 92 -2.99 -15.03 -13.84
C ARG A 92 -4.46 -14.95 -13.41
N GLY A 93 -4.71 -14.66 -12.13
CA GLY A 93 -6.07 -14.48 -11.59
C GLY A 93 -6.81 -13.24 -12.11
N GLY A 94 -6.18 -12.44 -12.98
CA GLY A 94 -6.74 -11.25 -13.59
C GLY A 94 -6.69 -10.01 -12.69
N ARG A 95 -7.50 -9.02 -13.03
CA ARG A 95 -7.53 -7.74 -12.32
C ARG A 95 -8.24 -7.87 -10.96
N GLY A 96 -7.78 -7.14 -9.96
CA GLY A 96 -8.47 -7.04 -8.66
C GLY A 96 -7.54 -6.84 -7.48
N LEU A 97 -8.08 -6.97 -6.27
CA LEU A 97 -7.35 -6.90 -4.99
C LEU A 97 -6.98 -8.30 -4.52
N TYR A 98 -5.76 -8.45 -4.04
CA TYR A 98 -5.18 -9.72 -3.64
C TYR A 98 -4.53 -9.63 -2.26
N TYR A 99 -4.49 -10.76 -1.58
CA TYR A 99 -3.81 -10.96 -0.32
C TYR A 99 -2.63 -11.91 -0.51
N ASN A 100 -1.50 -11.64 0.15
CA ASN A 100 -0.29 -12.47 0.23
C ASN A 100 0.51 -12.68 -1.06
N VAL A 101 0.12 -12.08 -2.18
CA VAL A 101 0.85 -12.23 -3.45
C VAL A 101 2.26 -11.66 -3.37
N GLU A 102 2.45 -10.51 -2.71
CA GLU A 102 3.75 -9.87 -2.54
C GLU A 102 4.66 -10.66 -1.59
N GLY A 103 4.12 -11.16 -0.48
CA GLY A 103 4.87 -12.06 0.42
C GLY A 103 5.31 -13.35 -0.26
N TYR A 104 4.55 -13.83 -1.25
CA TYR A 104 4.95 -14.99 -2.06
C TYR A 104 6.00 -14.64 -3.13
N ARG A 105 5.83 -13.52 -3.83
CA ARG A 105 6.64 -13.19 -5.03
C ARG A 105 7.90 -12.39 -4.74
N TYR A 106 7.88 -11.54 -3.72
CA TYR A 106 8.89 -10.50 -3.49
C TYR A 106 9.67 -10.70 -2.19
N ASN A 107 9.60 -11.89 -1.58
CA ASN A 107 10.25 -12.17 -0.31
C ASN A 107 11.71 -12.63 -0.43
N HIS A 108 12.42 -12.07 -1.42
CA HIS A 108 13.84 -12.30 -1.63
C HIS A 108 14.58 -10.96 -1.49
N PRO A 109 14.75 -10.41 -0.27
CA PRO A 109 15.25 -9.05 -0.05
C PRO A 109 16.67 -8.79 -0.61
N LYS A 110 17.45 -9.83 -0.90
CA LYS A 110 18.75 -9.69 -1.59
C LYS A 110 18.62 -9.33 -3.08
N THR A 111 17.48 -9.63 -3.70
CA THR A 111 17.23 -9.45 -5.14
C THR A 111 16.04 -8.53 -5.41
N ASP A 112 15.11 -8.41 -4.46
CA ASP A 112 13.95 -7.54 -4.57
C ASP A 112 14.23 -6.17 -3.96
N ASP A 113 14.28 -5.15 -4.83
CA ASP A 113 14.40 -3.75 -4.42
C ASP A 113 13.02 -3.14 -4.14
N PHE A 114 12.57 -3.32 -2.90
CA PHE A 114 11.42 -2.58 -2.38
C PHE A 114 11.77 -1.72 -1.17
N VAL A 115 11.03 -0.62 -1.06
CA VAL A 115 11.13 0.37 0.01
C VAL A 115 9.78 0.45 0.70
N CYS A 116 9.75 0.61 2.01
CA CYS A 116 8.50 0.74 2.75
C CYS A 116 8.56 1.86 3.78
N LEU A 117 7.41 2.46 4.05
CA LEU A 117 7.20 3.34 5.20
C LEU A 117 6.30 2.63 6.20
N LYS A 118 6.66 2.61 7.49
CA LYS A 118 5.89 1.93 8.54
C LYS A 118 5.22 2.90 9.51
N LYS A 119 4.07 2.49 10.03
CA LYS A 119 3.35 3.14 11.14
C LYS A 119 2.68 2.08 12.01
N SER A 120 2.47 2.40 13.28
CA SER A 120 1.68 1.58 14.19
C SER A 120 0.19 1.91 14.06
N LEU A 121 -0.67 0.93 14.30
CA LEU A 121 -2.13 1.03 14.22
C LEU A 121 -2.76 0.65 15.55
N THR A 122 -3.69 1.49 15.99
CA THR A 122 -4.71 1.12 16.98
C THR A 122 -5.79 0.24 16.31
N GLN A 123 -6.62 -0.44 17.10
CA GLN A 123 -7.70 -1.27 16.56
C GLN A 123 -8.66 -0.48 15.65
N LYS A 124 -9.09 0.71 16.10
CA LYS A 124 -10.00 1.57 15.32
C LYS A 124 -9.41 1.98 13.97
N GLN A 125 -8.10 2.25 13.93
CA GLN A 125 -7.41 2.60 12.70
C GLN A 125 -7.31 1.40 11.77
N LEU A 126 -6.98 0.22 12.31
CA LEU A 126 -6.99 -1.04 11.55
C LEU A 126 -8.37 -1.31 10.94
N ASP A 127 -9.45 -1.19 11.72
CA ASP A 127 -10.83 -1.39 11.24
C ASP A 127 -11.19 -0.41 10.11
N THR A 128 -10.73 0.83 10.23
CA THR A 128 -10.92 1.87 9.20
C THR A 128 -10.21 1.50 7.90
N MET A 129 -8.94 1.07 7.96
CA MET A 129 -8.21 0.58 6.79
C MET A 129 -8.85 -0.68 6.21
N SER A 130 -9.25 -1.63 7.05
CA SER A 130 -9.91 -2.88 6.65
C SER A 130 -11.20 -2.60 5.88
N SER A 131 -12.06 -1.72 6.40
CA SER A 131 -13.28 -1.28 5.71
C SER A 131 -12.96 -0.67 4.34
N LYS A 132 -11.90 0.15 4.25
CA LYS A 132 -11.45 0.72 2.96
C LYS A 132 -10.95 -0.36 2.00
N ILE A 133 -10.18 -1.35 2.46
CA ILE A 133 -9.69 -2.49 1.65
C ILE A 133 -10.86 -3.26 1.01
N THR A 134 -11.91 -3.55 1.78
CA THR A 134 -13.09 -4.26 1.24
C THR A 134 -13.78 -3.50 0.08
N ARG A 135 -13.53 -2.19 -0.04
CA ARG A 135 -14.05 -1.31 -1.08
C ARG A 135 -13.03 -0.99 -2.18
N SER A 136 -11.83 -1.57 -2.13
CA SER A 136 -10.76 -1.35 -3.12
C SER A 136 -10.60 -2.51 -4.10
N GLY A 137 -11.62 -3.36 -4.26
CA GLY A 137 -11.60 -4.54 -5.13
C GLY A 137 -11.58 -4.26 -6.64
N VAL A 138 -11.83 -3.01 -7.06
CA VAL A 138 -11.88 -2.63 -8.48
C VAL A 138 -10.52 -2.11 -8.93
N TRP A 139 -10.03 -2.62 -10.07
CA TRP A 139 -8.80 -2.16 -10.68
C TRP A 139 -9.06 -1.45 -12.02
N SER A 140 -8.45 -0.29 -12.21
CA SER A 140 -8.35 0.42 -13.49
C SER A 140 -6.99 1.10 -13.62
N TYR A 141 -6.70 1.75 -14.74
CA TYR A 141 -5.46 2.53 -14.87
C TYR A 141 -5.34 3.65 -13.82
N LEU A 142 -6.48 4.25 -13.42
CA LEU A 142 -6.54 5.27 -12.37
C LEU A 142 -6.67 4.64 -10.97
N LEU A 143 -7.44 3.56 -10.85
CA LEU A 143 -7.65 2.80 -9.61
C LEU A 143 -6.66 1.63 -9.57
N ASN A 144 -5.37 1.93 -9.49
CA ASN A 144 -4.30 0.94 -9.57
C ASN A 144 -3.65 0.65 -8.19
N CYS A 145 -2.52 -0.07 -8.21
CA CYS A 145 -1.79 -0.46 -7.01
C CYS A 145 -1.40 0.72 -6.10
N SER A 146 -0.88 1.81 -6.68
CA SER A 146 -0.54 3.02 -5.92
C SER A 146 -1.77 3.70 -5.35
N PHE A 147 -2.82 3.85 -6.16
CA PHE A 147 -4.07 4.48 -5.70
C PHE A 147 -4.70 3.68 -4.54
N SER A 148 -4.82 2.37 -4.68
CA SER A 148 -5.41 1.52 -3.65
C SER A 148 -4.61 1.57 -2.34
N ALA A 149 -3.28 1.43 -2.41
CA ALA A 149 -2.43 1.42 -1.23
C ALA A 149 -2.48 2.76 -0.49
N PHE A 150 -2.28 3.88 -1.20
CA PHE A 150 -2.24 5.19 -0.55
C PHE A 150 -3.61 5.72 -0.14
N THR A 151 -4.69 5.40 -0.86
CA THR A 151 -6.04 5.79 -0.39
C THR A 151 -6.48 5.00 0.83
N THR A 152 -5.89 3.82 1.05
CA THR A 152 -6.06 3.08 2.29
C THR A 152 -5.15 3.60 3.41
N TRP A 153 -3.94 4.04 3.07
CA TRP A 153 -3.03 4.72 4.02
C TRP A 153 -3.64 6.02 4.57
N ASP A 154 -4.08 6.91 3.68
CA ASP A 154 -4.45 8.28 4.05
C ASP A 154 -5.79 8.38 4.78
N VAL A 155 -6.68 7.37 4.71
CA VAL A 155 -7.92 7.37 5.51
C VAL A 155 -7.64 7.30 7.02
N VAL A 156 -6.42 6.90 7.40
CA VAL A 156 -5.97 6.86 8.81
C VAL A 156 -4.91 7.91 9.10
N PHE A 157 -3.90 8.05 8.23
CA PHE A 157 -2.73 8.88 8.52
C PHE A 157 -2.78 10.26 7.85
N GLY A 158 -3.89 10.61 7.20
CA GLY A 158 -4.04 11.86 6.47
C GLY A 158 -3.29 11.88 5.14
N LYS A 159 -3.52 12.94 4.36
CA LYS A 159 -2.90 13.12 3.04
C LYS A 159 -1.45 13.55 3.20
N PHE A 160 -0.55 12.61 2.98
CA PHE A 160 0.87 12.85 3.18
C PHE A 160 1.70 12.60 1.92
N LEU A 161 1.10 11.98 0.91
CA LEU A 161 1.77 11.56 -0.30
C LEU A 161 1.04 12.18 -1.49
N PRO A 162 1.69 13.03 -2.31
CA PRO A 162 1.07 13.54 -3.51
C PRO A 162 0.69 12.35 -4.39
N TYR A 163 -0.62 12.04 -4.41
CA TYR A 163 -1.18 10.96 -5.20
C TYR A 163 -0.93 11.22 -6.66
N LEU A 164 0.12 10.62 -7.17
CA LEU A 164 0.25 10.38 -8.58
C LEU A 164 0.11 8.87 -8.76
N ILE A 165 -0.77 8.50 -9.68
CA ILE A 165 -1.13 7.13 -10.08
C ILE A 165 0.12 6.30 -10.49
N PHE A 166 1.30 6.92 -10.57
CA PHE A 166 2.54 6.29 -10.99
C PHE A 166 3.33 5.71 -9.81
N PRO A 167 3.61 4.39 -9.80
CA PRO A 167 4.42 3.74 -8.77
C PRO A 167 5.82 4.33 -8.55
N LEU A 168 6.40 5.06 -9.49
CA LEU A 168 7.71 5.70 -9.27
C LEU A 168 7.62 6.85 -8.26
N LEU A 169 6.58 7.67 -8.34
CA LEU A 169 6.38 8.78 -7.43
C LEU A 169 6.06 8.28 -6.02
N ALA A 170 5.32 7.17 -5.92
CA ALA A 170 5.14 6.41 -4.68
C ALA A 170 6.47 6.09 -4.00
N ARG A 171 7.47 5.64 -4.78
CA ARG A 171 8.80 5.32 -4.28
C ARG A 171 9.53 6.56 -3.75
N LEU A 172 9.54 7.64 -4.54
CA LEU A 172 10.19 8.90 -4.15
C LEU A 172 9.56 9.45 -2.87
N CYS A 173 8.24 9.39 -2.76
CA CYS A 173 7.50 9.75 -1.57
C CYS A 173 7.96 8.95 -0.34
N ILE A 174 8.07 7.62 -0.44
CA ILE A 174 8.57 6.79 0.66
C ILE A 174 10.03 7.13 1.00
N LEU A 175 10.90 7.29 0.00
CA LEU A 175 12.32 7.58 0.19
C LEU A 175 12.60 8.95 0.82
N MET A 176 11.70 9.92 0.71
CA MET A 176 11.84 11.22 1.37
C MET A 176 11.67 11.12 2.89
N TYR A 177 11.12 10.02 3.43
CA TYR A 177 10.99 9.82 4.87
C TYR A 177 12.24 9.17 5.45
N PRO A 178 12.88 9.76 6.47
CA PRO A 178 14.06 9.17 7.12
C PRO A 178 13.80 7.77 7.69
N GLN A 179 12.55 7.46 8.06
CA GLN A 179 12.13 6.21 8.69
C GLN A 179 11.78 5.11 7.67
N HIS A 180 12.06 5.31 6.38
CA HIS A 180 11.84 4.28 5.38
C HIS A 180 12.75 3.07 5.61
N GLU A 181 12.24 1.88 5.31
CA GLU A 181 12.95 0.62 5.44
C GLU A 181 13.16 -0.03 4.08
N LYS A 182 14.23 -0.81 3.96
CA LYS A 182 14.57 -1.60 2.78
C LYS A 182 15.09 -2.97 3.20
N GLY A 183 14.98 -3.95 2.32
CA GLY A 183 15.70 -5.23 2.46
C GLY A 183 15.28 -6.09 3.66
N PHE A 184 14.01 -6.00 4.10
CA PHE A 184 13.46 -6.88 5.12
C PHE A 184 12.61 -8.00 4.50
N TYR A 185 12.40 -9.08 5.25
CA TYR A 185 11.53 -10.18 4.83
C TYR A 185 10.07 -9.86 5.14
N LEU A 186 9.21 -10.06 4.15
CA LEU A 186 7.77 -10.17 4.38
C LEU A 186 7.48 -11.53 5.03
N TYR A 187 6.30 -11.68 5.62
CA TYR A 187 5.78 -13.00 5.97
C TYR A 187 5.79 -13.88 4.71
N SER A 188 6.21 -15.15 4.85
CA SER A 188 6.25 -16.12 3.76
C SER A 188 4.97 -16.96 3.79
N PRO A 189 3.95 -16.61 3.00
CA PRO A 189 2.70 -17.36 2.95
C PRO A 189 2.89 -18.68 2.21
N LYS A 190 2.18 -19.70 2.65
CA LYS A 190 1.99 -20.93 1.87
C LYS A 190 1.13 -20.64 0.64
N SER A 191 1.20 -21.52 -0.37
CA SER A 191 0.46 -21.35 -1.62
C SER A 191 -1.07 -21.33 -1.45
N ASP A 192 -1.59 -21.98 -0.42
CA ASP A 192 -3.00 -22.01 -0.04
C ASP A 192 -3.45 -20.78 0.78
N GLN A 193 -2.52 -19.89 1.15
CA GLN A 193 -2.81 -18.64 1.87
C GLN A 193 -2.88 -17.42 0.95
N ILE A 194 -3.03 -17.63 -0.35
CA ILE A 194 -3.04 -16.58 -1.37
C ILE A 194 -4.46 -16.44 -1.90
N PHE A 195 -5.00 -15.23 -1.80
CA PHE A 195 -6.41 -14.99 -2.04
C PHE A 195 -6.64 -13.81 -2.97
N LYS A 196 -7.72 -13.89 -3.75
CA LYS A 196 -8.31 -12.77 -4.48
C LYS A 196 -9.60 -12.35 -3.78
N GLN A 197 -9.79 -11.05 -3.63
CA GLN A 197 -11.07 -10.50 -3.24
C GLN A 197 -12.03 -10.46 -4.43
N VAL A 198 -13.24 -10.95 -4.21
CA VAL A 198 -14.38 -10.82 -5.11
C VAL A 198 -15.47 -10.03 -4.39
N GLY A 199 -16.23 -9.22 -5.12
CA GLY A 199 -17.28 -8.38 -4.54
C GLY A 199 -16.75 -7.08 -3.92
N PHE A 200 -17.63 -6.38 -3.18
CA PHE A 200 -17.38 -5.06 -2.64
C PHE A 200 -18.08 -4.86 -1.29
N GLY A 201 -17.38 -4.26 -0.33
CA GLY A 201 -17.92 -3.95 1.00
C GLY A 201 -18.43 -5.22 1.69
N LYS A 202 -19.68 -5.16 2.18
CA LYS A 202 -20.32 -6.29 2.90
C LYS A 202 -20.53 -7.56 2.07
N ASN A 203 -20.53 -7.44 0.74
CA ASN A 203 -20.72 -8.58 -0.17
C ASN A 203 -19.37 -9.13 -0.67
N ALA A 204 -18.26 -8.67 -0.10
CA ALA A 204 -16.94 -9.09 -0.53
C ALA A 204 -16.54 -10.40 0.17
N TYR A 205 -15.90 -11.30 -0.57
CA TYR A 205 -15.41 -12.59 -0.08
C TYR A 205 -14.08 -12.96 -0.74
N LEU A 206 -13.37 -13.92 -0.15
CA LEU A 206 -12.08 -14.40 -0.66
C LEU A 206 -12.26 -15.69 -1.46
N ILE A 207 -11.54 -15.78 -2.58
CA ILE A 207 -11.33 -17.03 -3.32
C ILE A 207 -9.82 -17.34 -3.38
N PRO A 208 -9.40 -18.61 -3.43
CA PRO A 208 -8.01 -18.97 -3.68
C PRO A 208 -7.49 -18.33 -4.98
N ALA A 209 -6.22 -17.95 -5.01
CA ALA A 209 -5.60 -17.32 -6.17
C ALA A 209 -4.21 -17.89 -6.48
N ASP A 210 -3.92 -18.04 -7.78
CA ASP A 210 -2.58 -18.37 -8.27
C ASP A 210 -1.72 -17.09 -8.30
N PRO A 211 -0.63 -16.99 -7.50
CA PRO A 211 0.23 -15.82 -7.48
C PRO A 211 1.11 -15.68 -8.74
N LYS A 212 1.12 -16.67 -9.64
CA LYS A 212 1.96 -16.67 -10.83
C LYS A 212 1.44 -15.69 -11.90
N VAL A 213 2.33 -15.33 -12.82
CA VAL A 213 2.05 -14.48 -13.99
C VAL A 213 1.49 -15.34 -15.12
#